data_AF-A0A382K1F0-F1
#
_entry.id   AF-A0A382K1F0-F1
#
_cell.length_a   1.000
_cell.length_b   1.000
_cell.length_c   1.000
_cell.angle_alpha   90.00
_cell.angle_beta   90.00
_cell.angle_gamma   90.00
#
_symmetry.space_group_name_H-M   'P 1'
#
loop_
_entity.id
_entity.type
_entity.pdbx_description
1 polymer ?
#
loop_
_entity_poly.entity_id
_entity_poly.type
_entity_poly.pdbx_seq_one_letter_code
_entity_poly.pdbx_strand_id
1 'polypeptide(L)'
;MINAVIAINQREGGTALIYGSHTQDSRKNPLTHKQKFKWLIKMFPRMKKSLQSTATEKDVMEIATELNGKYDKLVMVAGSDRVDEFTSLLNSYNGIKSKHGFYKFEEIEVKSAGERDPDADGASGMSASKMRKAATQGDFKAFLLGASDKLTVKDKKNMMNDVRKGLKFDTIREGMKRRRGVQEPIEVENKDYKEAKELSWQGYDTINLSTCNEAFELYDELVNSIGQGTFTKP
;
A
#
# COMPACT_ATOMS: atom_id res chain seq x y z
N MET A 1 19.00 1.96 -7.56
CA MET A 1 18.52 2.95 -8.57
C MET A 1 19.19 4.32 -8.47
N ILE A 2 18.88 5.21 -7.51
CA ILE A 2 19.50 6.56 -7.49
C ILE A 2 21.03 6.51 -7.38
N ASN A 3 21.59 5.60 -6.58
CA ASN A 3 23.04 5.41 -6.51
C ASN A 3 23.64 4.88 -7.83
N ALA A 4 22.89 4.07 -8.58
CA ALA A 4 23.33 3.58 -9.89
C ALA A 4 23.36 4.72 -10.92
N VAL A 5 22.38 5.63 -10.87
CA VAL A 5 22.41 6.88 -11.67
C VAL A 5 23.66 7.70 -11.36
N ILE A 6 24.03 7.85 -10.07
CA ILE A 6 25.25 8.56 -9.69
C ILE A 6 26.50 7.88 -10.26
N ALA A 7 26.59 6.55 -10.14
CA ALA A 7 27.73 5.79 -10.62
C ALA A 7 27.88 5.87 -12.15
N ILE A 8 26.76 5.76 -12.88
CA ILE A 8 26.75 5.89 -14.35
C ILE A 8 27.12 7.32 -14.75
N ASN A 9 26.56 8.33 -14.07
CA ASN A 9 26.89 9.72 -14.35
C ASN A 9 28.37 10.04 -14.14
N GLN A 10 29.00 9.44 -13.13
CA GLN A 10 30.44 9.58 -12.88
C GLN A 10 31.30 8.87 -13.95
N ARG A 11 30.81 7.77 -14.54
CA ARG A 11 31.50 7.03 -15.59
C ARG A 11 31.40 7.71 -16.96
N GLU A 12 30.20 8.14 -17.34
CA GLU A 12 29.93 8.74 -18.65
C GLU A 12 30.26 10.25 -18.67
N GLY A 13 30.42 10.90 -17.51
CA GLY A 13 30.72 12.34 -17.44
C GLY A 13 29.56 13.26 -17.81
N GLY A 14 28.31 12.80 -17.66
CA GLY A 14 27.10 13.51 -18.10
C GLY A 14 26.38 14.35 -17.06
N THR A 15 25.21 14.87 -17.46
CA THR A 15 24.24 15.54 -16.58
C THR A 15 23.16 14.55 -16.14
N ALA A 16 23.14 14.20 -14.86
CA ALA A 16 22.10 13.35 -14.30
C ALA A 16 20.80 14.14 -14.12
N LEU A 17 19.71 13.65 -14.72
CA LEU A 17 18.36 14.16 -14.55
C LEU A 17 17.46 13.03 -14.01
N ILE A 18 16.75 13.32 -12.92
CA ILE A 18 15.81 12.35 -12.31
C ILE A 18 14.40 12.89 -12.42
N TYR A 19 13.59 12.15 -13.15
CA TYR A 19 12.16 12.35 -13.29
C TYR A 19 11.41 11.38 -12.38
N GLY A 20 10.28 11.83 -11.83
CA GLY A 20 9.46 11.05 -10.91
C GLY A 20 8.06 10.83 -11.45
N SER A 21 7.44 9.71 -11.07
CA SER A 21 6.07 9.43 -11.48
C SER A 21 5.08 10.45 -10.88
N HIS A 22 4.28 11.06 -11.75
CA HIS A 22 3.18 11.98 -11.42
C HIS A 22 1.93 11.27 -10.89
N THR A 23 1.84 9.95 -11.03
CA THR A 23 0.66 9.18 -10.65
C THR A 23 0.44 9.17 -9.14
N GLN A 24 -0.81 9.43 -8.73
CA GLN A 24 -1.28 9.40 -7.34
C GLN A 24 -2.51 8.49 -7.25
N ASP A 25 -2.50 7.59 -6.27
CA ASP A 25 -3.61 6.68 -5.98
C ASP A 25 -3.63 6.38 -4.47
N SER A 26 -4.82 6.47 -3.87
CA SER A 26 -5.07 6.11 -2.47
C SER A 26 -4.69 4.68 -2.09
N ARG A 27 -4.50 3.77 -3.05
CA ARG A 27 -4.06 2.38 -2.79
C ARG A 27 -2.60 2.17 -3.15
N LYS A 28 -2.22 2.47 -4.40
CA LYS A 28 -0.89 2.16 -4.93
C LYS A 28 0.10 3.33 -4.93
N ASN A 29 -0.31 4.58 -4.74
CA ASN A 29 0.58 5.73 -4.80
C ASN A 29 0.09 6.86 -3.87
N PRO A 30 0.22 6.67 -2.53
CA PRO A 30 -0.43 7.56 -1.57
C PRO A 30 0.15 8.98 -1.53
N LEU A 31 1.41 9.14 -1.94
CA LEU A 31 2.10 10.43 -1.91
C LEU A 31 1.89 11.21 -3.20
N THR A 32 1.63 12.50 -3.08
CA THR A 32 1.64 13.45 -4.22
C THR A 32 3.03 13.59 -4.81
N HIS A 33 3.13 14.04 -6.07
CA HIS A 33 4.40 14.32 -6.74
C HIS A 33 5.33 15.20 -5.88
N LYS A 34 4.79 16.33 -5.35
CA LYS A 34 5.53 17.24 -4.47
C LYS A 34 6.05 16.55 -3.20
N GLN A 35 5.25 15.69 -2.57
CA GLN A 35 5.70 14.94 -1.38
C GLN A 35 6.79 13.93 -1.73
N LYS A 36 6.67 13.20 -2.85
CA LYS A 36 7.70 12.26 -3.31
C LYS A 36 9.05 12.99 -3.46
N PHE A 37 9.06 14.13 -4.15
CA PHE A 37 10.27 14.94 -4.34
C PHE A 37 10.80 15.54 -3.03
N LYS A 38 9.92 16.01 -2.13
CA LYS A 38 10.32 16.49 -0.79
C LYS A 38 11.11 15.41 -0.04
N TRP A 39 10.63 14.17 -0.03
CA TRP A 39 11.31 13.07 0.64
C TRP A 39 12.59 12.64 -0.10
N LEU A 40 12.59 12.61 -1.43
CA LEU A 40 13.78 12.33 -2.24
C LEU A 40 14.91 13.34 -2.01
N ILE A 41 14.60 14.63 -1.95
CA ILE A 41 15.58 15.69 -1.67
C ILE A 41 16.23 15.49 -0.30
N LYS A 42 15.44 15.08 0.70
CA LYS A 42 15.94 14.79 2.06
C LYS A 42 16.82 13.54 2.09
N MET A 43 16.45 12.49 1.36
CA MET A 43 17.24 11.25 1.27
C MET A 43 18.53 11.44 0.46
N PHE A 44 18.51 12.29 -0.57
CA PHE A 44 19.62 12.50 -1.50
C PHE A 44 19.92 14.00 -1.69
N PRO A 45 20.43 14.68 -0.65
CA PRO A 45 20.68 16.12 -0.71
C PRO A 45 21.71 16.50 -1.78
N ARG A 46 22.70 15.64 -2.04
CA ARG A 46 23.72 15.83 -3.09
C ARG A 46 23.11 15.89 -4.50
N MET A 47 21.96 15.24 -4.71
CA MET A 47 21.28 15.11 -6.01
C MET A 47 20.13 16.11 -6.17
N LYS A 48 19.98 17.06 -5.24
CA LYS A 48 18.87 18.02 -5.25
C LYS A 48 18.77 18.79 -6.58
N LYS A 49 19.92 19.14 -7.19
CA LYS A 49 19.96 19.86 -8.47
C LYS A 49 19.55 19.00 -9.68
N SER A 50 19.75 17.69 -9.59
CA SER A 50 19.39 16.71 -10.62
C SER A 50 17.91 16.32 -10.60
N LEU A 51 17.22 16.55 -9.48
CA LEU A 51 15.82 16.19 -9.30
C LEU A 51 14.91 17.21 -10.00
N GLN A 52 14.20 16.75 -11.06
CA GLN A 52 13.27 17.58 -11.83
C GLN A 52 11.91 17.66 -11.12
N SER A 53 11.86 18.40 -10.01
CA SER A 53 10.65 18.51 -9.18
C SER A 53 9.49 19.28 -9.83
N THR A 54 9.79 20.07 -10.86
CA THR A 54 8.85 20.88 -11.64
C THR A 54 8.53 20.29 -13.00
N ALA A 55 9.09 19.12 -13.32
CA ALA A 55 8.76 18.38 -14.54
C ALA A 55 7.25 18.23 -14.68
N THR A 56 6.77 18.35 -15.90
CA THR A 56 5.36 18.13 -16.28
C THR A 56 5.18 16.86 -17.09
N GLU A 57 6.29 16.32 -17.58
CA GLU A 57 6.42 15.19 -18.48
C GLU A 57 6.07 13.90 -17.74
N LYS A 58 5.12 13.15 -18.27
CA LYS A 58 4.60 11.93 -17.63
C LYS A 58 5.26 10.68 -18.18
N ASP A 59 5.61 10.72 -19.46
CA ASP A 59 6.10 9.59 -20.22
C ASP A 59 7.57 9.76 -20.62
N VAL A 60 8.26 8.63 -20.78
CA VAL A 60 9.69 8.59 -21.14
C VAL A 60 9.93 9.27 -22.50
N MET A 61 8.98 9.18 -23.43
CA MET A 61 9.10 9.81 -24.75
C MET A 61 8.92 11.33 -24.72
N GLU A 62 8.07 11.84 -23.82
CA GLU A 62 7.93 13.28 -23.60
C GLU A 62 9.23 13.85 -23.03
N ILE A 63 9.83 13.14 -22.07
CA ILE A 63 11.14 13.47 -21.51
C ILE A 63 12.21 13.45 -22.61
N ALA A 64 12.24 12.41 -23.45
CA ALA A 64 13.16 12.32 -24.57
C ALA A 64 13.02 13.51 -25.54
N THR A 65 11.78 13.96 -25.78
CA THR A 65 11.51 15.14 -26.61
C THR A 65 11.99 16.44 -25.94
N GLU A 66 11.84 16.57 -24.62
CA GLU A 66 12.31 17.76 -23.87
C GLU A 66 13.85 17.86 -23.83
N LEU A 67 14.53 16.71 -23.88
CA LEU A 67 15.98 16.59 -23.90
C LEU A 67 16.57 16.69 -25.32
N ASN A 68 15.73 16.50 -26.34
CA ASN A 68 16.13 16.59 -27.73
C ASN A 68 16.71 17.98 -28.05
N GLY A 69 17.88 17.99 -28.69
CA GLY A 69 18.61 19.22 -29.04
C GLY A 69 19.42 19.86 -27.91
N LYS A 70 19.33 19.35 -26.67
CA LYS A 70 20.22 19.75 -25.55
C LYS A 70 21.38 18.77 -25.35
N TYR A 71 21.20 17.52 -25.76
CA TYR A 71 22.15 16.42 -25.57
C TYR A 71 22.15 15.49 -26.78
N ASP A 72 23.32 14.93 -27.11
CA ASP A 72 23.50 14.03 -28.25
C ASP A 72 23.31 12.55 -27.88
N LYS A 73 23.68 12.19 -26.64
CA LYS A 73 23.58 10.83 -26.08
C LYS A 73 22.56 10.76 -24.94
N LEU A 74 21.66 9.78 -25.01
CA LEU A 74 20.65 9.50 -23.99
C LEU A 74 20.98 8.19 -23.26
N VAL A 75 21.26 8.27 -21.95
CA VAL A 75 21.43 7.09 -21.09
C VAL A 75 20.29 6.99 -20.09
N MET A 76 19.41 6.00 -20.26
CA MET A 76 18.30 5.74 -19.35
C MET A 76 18.67 4.67 -18.33
N VAL A 77 18.38 4.91 -17.05
CA VAL A 77 18.59 3.92 -15.98
C VAL A 77 17.24 3.34 -15.56
N ALA A 78 17.00 2.07 -15.87
CA ALA A 78 15.74 1.38 -15.60
C ALA A 78 15.91 0.24 -14.58
N GLY A 79 14.79 -0.24 -14.04
CA GLY A 79 14.77 -1.53 -13.32
C GLY A 79 15.04 -2.68 -14.28
N SER A 80 15.63 -3.77 -13.80
CA SER A 80 16.01 -4.92 -14.65
C SER A 80 14.83 -5.51 -15.41
N ASP A 81 13.63 -5.44 -14.84
CA ASP A 81 12.38 -5.96 -15.39
C ASP A 81 11.90 -5.25 -16.67
N ARG A 82 12.37 -4.03 -16.95
CA ARG A 82 11.88 -3.21 -18.08
C ARG A 82 12.98 -2.68 -19.01
N VAL A 83 14.23 -3.13 -18.84
CA VAL A 83 15.36 -2.64 -19.67
C VAL A 83 15.10 -2.90 -21.15
N ASP A 84 14.73 -4.12 -21.51
CA ASP A 84 14.54 -4.50 -22.91
C ASP A 84 13.33 -3.78 -23.52
N GLU A 85 12.22 -3.69 -22.77
CA GLU A 85 11.01 -2.97 -23.19
C GLU A 85 11.33 -1.51 -23.51
N PHE A 86 12.04 -0.81 -22.62
CA PHE A 86 12.40 0.59 -22.83
C PHE A 86 13.44 0.77 -23.94
N THR A 87 14.38 -0.17 -24.08
CA THR A 87 15.37 -0.14 -25.15
C THR A 87 14.71 -0.22 -26.52
N SER A 88 13.80 -1.19 -26.71
CA SER A 88 13.06 -1.32 -27.96
C SER A 88 12.19 -0.09 -28.23
N LEU A 89 11.50 0.41 -27.20
CA LEU A 89 10.60 1.56 -27.30
C LEU A 89 11.33 2.85 -27.67
N LEU A 90 12.47 3.16 -27.05
CA LEU A 90 13.20 4.39 -27.34
C LEU A 90 13.90 4.33 -28.70
N ASN A 91 14.42 3.16 -29.08
CA ASN A 91 15.06 3.01 -30.39
C ASN A 91 14.04 3.00 -31.53
N SER A 92 12.86 2.40 -31.34
CA SER A 92 11.85 2.33 -32.41
C SER A 92 11.28 3.69 -32.79
N TYR A 93 11.21 4.63 -31.84
CA TYR A 93 10.65 5.97 -32.07
C TYR A 93 11.74 7.05 -32.25
N ASN A 94 13.03 6.67 -32.25
CA ASN A 94 14.13 7.59 -32.50
C ASN A 94 14.09 8.11 -33.95
N GLY A 95 13.93 9.42 -34.13
CA GLY A 95 13.79 10.04 -35.46
C GLY A 95 12.37 9.97 -36.05
N ILE A 96 11.38 9.48 -35.30
CA ILE A 96 9.98 9.41 -35.75
C ILE A 96 9.16 10.48 -35.03
N LYS A 97 8.43 11.30 -35.80
CA LYS A 97 7.49 12.27 -35.24
C LYS A 97 6.18 11.57 -34.91
N SER A 98 5.80 11.57 -33.64
CA SER A 98 4.56 10.93 -33.16
C SER A 98 3.81 11.86 -32.21
N LYS A 99 2.69 11.39 -31.64
CA LYS A 99 1.86 12.15 -30.67
C LYS A 99 2.65 12.61 -29.44
N HIS A 100 3.70 11.88 -29.09
CA HIS A 100 4.59 12.12 -27.95
C HIS A 100 5.70 13.14 -28.23
N GLY A 101 5.80 13.65 -29.46
CA GLY A 101 6.84 14.57 -29.89
C GLY A 101 7.78 13.97 -30.94
N PHE A 102 8.89 14.67 -31.18
CA PHE A 102 9.99 14.24 -32.04
C PHE A 102 11.29 14.32 -31.24
N TYR A 103 12.01 13.22 -31.17
CA TYR A 103 13.37 13.20 -30.62
C TYR A 103 14.30 12.46 -31.59
N LYS A 104 15.55 12.91 -31.65
CA LYS A 104 16.61 12.24 -32.39
C LYS A 104 17.90 12.31 -31.59
N PHE A 105 18.35 11.17 -31.08
CA PHE A 105 19.65 11.03 -30.40
C PHE A 105 20.61 10.23 -31.27
N GLU A 106 21.91 10.52 -31.16
CA GLU A 106 22.97 9.77 -31.84
C GLU A 106 23.14 8.38 -31.21
N GLU A 107 23.06 8.32 -29.88
CA GLU A 107 23.20 7.08 -29.11
C GLU A 107 22.16 7.02 -28.00
N ILE A 108 21.43 5.90 -27.92
CA ILE A 108 20.47 5.61 -26.86
C ILE A 108 20.90 4.32 -26.16
N GLU A 109 21.21 4.43 -24.87
CA GLU A 109 21.62 3.29 -24.04
C GLU A 109 20.69 3.17 -22.82
N VAL A 110 20.17 1.97 -22.55
CA VAL A 110 19.39 1.70 -21.34
C VAL A 110 20.20 0.78 -20.43
N LYS A 111 20.60 1.29 -19.27
CA LYS A 111 21.37 0.54 -18.27
C LYS A 111 20.47 0.06 -17.14
N SER A 112 20.68 -1.18 -16.72
CA SER A 112 20.03 -1.73 -15.52
C SER A 112 20.58 -1.06 -14.26
N ALA A 113 19.68 -0.69 -13.35
CA ALA A 113 20.03 -0.16 -12.04
C ALA A 113 20.47 -1.23 -11.02
N GLY A 114 20.59 -2.49 -11.47
CA GLY A 114 20.85 -3.69 -10.67
C GLY A 114 19.55 -4.41 -10.26
N GLU A 115 19.64 -5.73 -10.08
CA GLU A 115 18.56 -6.52 -9.49
C GLU A 115 18.46 -6.24 -8.00
N ARG A 116 17.23 -6.14 -7.50
CA ARG A 116 16.99 -6.16 -6.05
C ARG A 116 16.89 -7.60 -5.63
N ASP A 117 17.80 -8.04 -4.77
CA ASP A 117 17.61 -9.28 -4.03
C ASP A 117 16.39 -9.13 -3.10
N PRO A 118 15.28 -9.85 -3.35
CA PRO A 118 14.06 -9.74 -2.57
C PRO A 118 14.19 -10.31 -1.15
N ASP A 119 15.24 -11.11 -0.89
CA ASP A 119 15.49 -11.84 0.36
C ASP A 119 16.56 -11.17 1.25
N ALA A 120 17.14 -10.04 0.80
CA ALA A 120 18.13 -9.32 1.60
C ALA A 120 17.52 -8.66 2.85
N ASP A 121 17.92 -9.14 4.03
CA ASP A 121 17.55 -8.58 5.33
C ASP A 121 18.03 -7.12 5.47
N GLY A 122 17.08 -6.17 5.53
CA GLY A 122 17.35 -4.74 5.74
C GLY A 122 16.55 -3.80 4.81
N ALA A 123 17.08 -2.59 4.57
CA ALA A 123 16.48 -1.59 3.69
C ALA A 123 16.36 -2.06 2.21
N SER A 124 17.10 -3.11 1.85
CA SER A 124 17.10 -3.73 0.51
C SER A 124 15.88 -4.64 0.28
N GLY A 125 15.51 -5.49 1.25
CA GLY A 125 14.32 -6.37 1.18
C GLY A 125 12.98 -5.70 1.54
N MET A 126 13.03 -4.43 1.98
CA MET A 126 11.83 -3.65 2.28
C MET A 126 11.27 -2.99 1.01
N SER A 127 10.25 -3.60 0.42
CA SER A 127 9.53 -3.02 -0.72
C SER A 127 8.60 -1.87 -0.31
N ALA A 128 8.28 -0.97 -1.24
CA ALA A 128 7.31 0.10 -1.01
C ALA A 128 5.95 -0.42 -0.53
N SER A 129 5.55 -1.62 -0.98
CA SER A 129 4.34 -2.29 -0.50
C SER A 129 4.44 -2.73 0.96
N LYS A 130 5.56 -3.29 1.39
CA LYS A 130 5.80 -3.65 2.81
C LYS A 130 5.83 -2.39 3.69
N MET A 131 6.47 -1.30 3.26
CA MET A 131 6.48 -0.03 4.00
C MET A 131 5.08 0.58 4.17
N ARG A 132 4.21 0.49 3.16
CA ARG A 132 2.81 0.93 3.29
C ARG A 132 2.04 0.11 4.31
N LYS A 133 2.22 -1.21 4.31
CA LYS A 133 1.60 -2.11 5.31
C LYS A 133 2.07 -1.77 6.72
N ALA A 134 3.37 -1.59 6.93
CA ALA A 134 3.93 -1.15 8.21
C ALA A 134 3.35 0.22 8.64
N ALA A 135 3.23 1.16 7.69
CA ALA A 135 2.60 2.45 7.95
C ALA A 135 1.14 2.30 8.41
N THR A 136 0.35 1.46 7.73
CA THR A 136 -1.03 1.13 8.09
C THR A 136 -1.15 0.47 9.46
N GLN A 137 -0.27 -0.48 9.78
CA GLN A 137 -0.38 -1.31 10.98
C GLN A 137 0.08 -0.61 12.27
N GLY A 138 0.78 0.51 12.19
CA GLY A 138 1.33 1.12 13.41
C GLY A 138 2.81 0.89 13.62
N ASP A 139 3.43 0.00 12.85
CA ASP A 139 4.77 -0.50 13.12
C ASP A 139 5.86 0.48 12.67
N PHE A 140 6.26 1.34 13.60
CA PHE A 140 7.33 2.29 13.40
C PHE A 140 8.70 1.61 13.32
N LYS A 141 8.93 0.49 14.02
CA LYS A 141 10.24 -0.19 14.02
C LYS A 141 10.53 -0.80 12.64
N ALA A 142 9.55 -1.50 12.06
CA ALA A 142 9.66 -2.00 10.69
C ALA A 142 9.83 -0.86 9.67
N PHE A 143 9.14 0.25 9.87
CA PHE A 143 9.28 1.42 8.99
C PHE A 143 10.68 2.09 9.10
N LEU A 144 11.26 2.13 10.30
CA LEU A 144 12.60 2.67 10.53
C LEU A 144 13.68 1.88 9.79
N LEU A 145 13.57 0.55 9.79
CA LEU A 145 14.48 -0.38 9.10
C LEU A 145 14.42 -0.25 7.57
N GLY A 146 13.22 0.05 7.03
CA GLY A 146 13.03 0.24 5.59
C GLY A 146 13.45 1.62 5.08
N ALA A 147 13.41 2.64 5.94
CA ALA A 147 13.72 4.01 5.56
C ALA A 147 15.23 4.28 5.61
N SER A 148 15.73 5.03 4.62
CA SER A 148 17.15 5.40 4.55
C SER A 148 17.68 6.02 5.85
N ASP A 149 18.89 5.62 6.25
CA ASP A 149 19.57 6.12 7.45
C ASP A 149 19.91 7.60 7.41
N LYS A 150 19.85 8.22 6.23
CA LYS A 150 20.05 9.67 6.06
C LYS A 150 18.89 10.49 6.62
N LEU A 151 17.72 9.88 6.84
CA LEU A 151 16.57 10.56 7.44
C LEU A 151 16.65 10.48 8.96
N THR A 152 16.44 11.62 9.62
CA THR A 152 16.28 11.68 11.09
C THR A 152 15.03 10.92 11.53
N VAL A 153 15.00 10.45 12.77
CA VAL A 153 13.83 9.75 13.34
C VAL A 153 12.53 10.58 13.20
N LYS A 154 12.62 11.90 13.40
CA LYS A 154 11.50 12.84 13.19
C LYS A 154 11.01 12.84 11.74
N ASP A 155 11.93 12.81 10.78
CA ASP A 155 11.61 12.78 9.36
C ASP A 155 11.01 11.45 8.93
N LYS A 156 11.52 10.32 9.45
CA LYS A 156 10.92 9.00 9.25
C LYS A 156 9.48 8.97 9.79
N LYS A 157 9.22 9.56 10.97
CA LYS A 157 7.87 9.68 11.55
C LYS A 157 6.94 10.53 10.68
N ASN A 158 7.43 11.67 10.19
CA ASN A 158 6.67 12.54 9.29
C ASN A 158 6.37 11.85 7.95
N MET A 159 7.31 11.09 7.41
CA MET A 159 7.11 10.31 6.18
C MET A 159 6.04 9.23 6.36
N MET A 160 6.05 8.51 7.49
CA MET A 160 5.02 7.53 7.83
C MET A 160 3.64 8.19 7.94
N ASN A 161 3.57 9.38 8.54
CA ASN A 161 2.32 10.15 8.65
C ASN A 161 1.80 10.64 7.29
N ASP A 162 2.68 11.12 6.41
CA ASP A 162 2.31 11.51 5.05
C ASP A 162 1.76 10.31 4.25
N VAL A 163 2.35 9.12 4.42
CA VAL A 163 1.85 7.88 3.82
C VAL A 163 0.47 7.53 4.36
N ARG A 164 0.26 7.59 5.68
CA ARG A 164 -1.05 7.33 6.31
C ARG A 164 -2.14 8.29 5.82
N LYS A 165 -1.82 9.57 5.72
CA LYS A 165 -2.69 10.61 5.16
C LYS A 165 -3.06 10.31 3.71
N GLY A 166 -2.06 9.98 2.89
CA GLY A 166 -2.25 9.63 1.48
C GLY A 166 -3.08 8.37 1.26
N LEU A 167 -2.98 7.40 2.17
CA LEU A 167 -3.82 6.19 2.21
C LEU A 167 -5.22 6.44 2.82
N LYS A 168 -5.56 7.69 3.16
CA LYS A 168 -6.85 8.10 3.74
C LYS A 168 -7.19 7.41 5.09
N PHE A 169 -6.19 6.93 5.83
CA PHE A 169 -6.42 6.33 7.15
C PHE A 169 -6.96 7.32 8.18
N ASP A 170 -6.70 8.62 8.02
CA ASP A 170 -7.30 9.64 8.90
C ASP A 170 -8.81 9.70 8.72
N THR A 171 -9.35 9.58 7.50
CA THR A 171 -10.80 9.48 7.28
C THR A 171 -11.40 8.16 7.76
N ILE A 172 -10.64 7.06 7.72
CA ILE A 172 -11.10 5.76 8.23
C ILE A 172 -11.06 5.76 9.76
N ARG A 173 -10.04 6.36 10.40
CA ARG A 173 -9.95 6.49 11.87
C ARG A 173 -10.95 7.50 12.39
N GLU A 174 -11.21 8.61 11.69
CA GLU A 174 -12.29 9.53 12.03
C GLU A 174 -13.66 8.92 11.76
N GLY A 175 -13.85 8.17 10.67
CA GLY A 175 -15.06 7.37 10.43
C GLY A 175 -15.26 6.30 11.50
N MET A 176 -14.19 5.63 11.93
CA MET A 176 -14.18 4.68 13.05
C MET A 176 -14.44 5.39 14.38
N LYS A 177 -13.90 6.59 14.62
CA LYS A 177 -14.19 7.39 15.83
C LYS A 177 -15.64 7.86 15.84
N ARG A 178 -16.17 8.33 14.70
CA ARG A 178 -17.60 8.69 14.52
C ARG A 178 -18.49 7.46 14.76
N ARG A 179 -18.11 6.27 14.27
CA ARG A 179 -18.81 5.01 14.57
C ARG A 179 -18.69 4.58 16.04
N ARG A 180 -17.51 4.74 16.65
CA ARG A 180 -17.26 4.46 18.07
C ARG A 180 -18.00 5.39 19.03
N GLY A 181 -18.48 6.54 18.55
CA GLY A 181 -19.31 7.45 19.34
C GLY A 181 -20.82 7.24 19.16
N VAL A 182 -21.25 6.34 18.26
CA VAL A 182 -22.67 6.07 17.96
C VAL A 182 -23.09 4.64 18.27
N GLN A 183 -22.15 3.70 18.35
CA GLN A 183 -22.45 2.41 18.97
C GLN A 183 -22.42 2.58 20.48
N GLU A 184 -23.59 2.44 21.11
CA GLU A 184 -23.64 2.03 22.51
C GLU A 184 -22.68 0.84 22.67
N PRO A 185 -21.80 0.84 23.69
CA PRO A 185 -20.98 -0.32 23.95
C PRO A 185 -21.92 -1.52 24.05
N ILE A 186 -21.69 -2.55 23.23
CA ILE A 186 -22.38 -3.81 23.41
C ILE A 186 -21.91 -4.30 24.77
N GLU A 187 -22.76 -4.17 25.79
CA GLU A 187 -22.56 -4.80 27.08
C GLU A 187 -22.58 -6.31 26.81
N VAL A 188 -21.40 -6.88 26.62
CA VAL A 188 -21.25 -8.33 26.60
C VAL A 188 -21.40 -8.75 28.05
N GLU A 189 -22.63 -8.96 28.50
CA GLU A 189 -22.87 -9.75 29.70
C GLU A 189 -22.27 -11.12 29.46
N ASN A 190 -21.16 -11.41 30.12
CA ASN A 190 -20.68 -12.78 30.24
C ASN A 190 -21.72 -13.52 31.08
N LYS A 191 -22.67 -14.17 30.42
CA LYS A 191 -23.58 -15.10 31.07
C LYS A 191 -22.74 -16.31 31.47
N ASP A 192 -22.51 -16.47 32.77
CA ASP A 192 -21.89 -17.69 33.30
C ASP A 192 -22.69 -18.92 32.86
N TYR A 193 -21.97 -20.00 32.58
CA TYR A 193 -22.57 -21.27 32.18
C TYR A 193 -23.45 -21.79 33.32
N LYS A 194 -24.78 -21.70 33.18
CA LYS A 194 -25.71 -22.33 34.11
C LYS A 194 -25.76 -23.82 33.79
N GLU A 195 -25.26 -24.66 34.70
CA GLU A 195 -25.43 -26.11 34.60
C GLU A 195 -26.93 -26.44 34.52
N ALA A 196 -27.32 -27.09 33.43
CA ALA A 196 -28.69 -27.55 33.24
C ALA A 196 -28.98 -28.65 34.28
N LYS A 197 -29.99 -28.41 35.13
CA LYS A 197 -30.54 -29.46 35.98
C LYS A 197 -31.58 -30.24 35.21
N GLU A 198 -31.32 -31.52 35.01
CA GLU A 198 -32.27 -32.47 34.42
C GLU A 198 -33.53 -32.55 35.29
N LEU A 199 -34.69 -32.36 34.67
CA LEU A 199 -35.99 -32.55 35.29
C LEU A 199 -36.65 -33.76 34.63
N SER A 200 -36.87 -34.81 35.43
CA SER A 200 -37.58 -36.02 35.04
C SER A 200 -39.06 -35.89 35.41
N TRP A 201 -39.96 -36.08 34.44
CA TRP A 201 -41.41 -36.15 34.72
C TRP A 201 -42.07 -37.28 33.92
N GLN A 202 -42.77 -38.17 34.63
CA GLN A 202 -43.50 -39.33 34.06
C GLN A 202 -42.70 -40.24 33.12
N GLY A 203 -41.40 -40.44 33.39
CA GLY A 203 -40.56 -41.37 32.62
C GLY A 203 -39.97 -40.81 31.32
N TYR A 204 -40.11 -39.50 31.10
CA TYR A 204 -39.42 -38.77 30.04
C TYR A 204 -38.38 -37.82 30.64
N ASP A 205 -37.13 -37.94 30.19
CA ASP A 205 -36.00 -37.13 30.63
C ASP A 205 -35.66 -36.07 29.56
N THR A 206 -35.46 -34.81 29.98
CA THR A 206 -35.09 -33.71 29.08
C THR A 206 -33.58 -33.45 29.15
N ILE A 207 -32.88 -33.62 28.03
CA ILE A 207 -31.40 -33.69 28.00
C ILE A 207 -30.73 -32.31 28.08
N ASN A 208 -31.42 -31.18 27.85
CA ASN A 208 -30.93 -29.83 28.16
C ASN A 208 -32.05 -28.80 27.93
N LEU A 209 -32.52 -28.13 29.00
CA LEU A 209 -33.40 -26.97 28.87
C LEU A 209 -32.56 -25.69 28.97
N SER A 210 -32.47 -24.92 27.89
CA SER A 210 -31.77 -23.62 27.90
C SER A 210 -32.53 -22.62 28.78
N THR A 211 -31.87 -22.03 29.77
CA THR A 211 -32.47 -21.06 30.69
C THR A 211 -32.67 -19.64 30.11
N CYS A 212 -32.63 -19.47 28.78
CA CYS A 212 -32.95 -18.18 28.16
C CYS A 212 -34.48 -18.02 28.02
N ASN A 213 -35.02 -16.85 28.35
CA ASN A 213 -36.46 -16.59 28.29
C ASN A 213 -37.02 -16.83 26.88
N GLU A 214 -36.23 -16.56 25.84
CA GLU A 214 -36.63 -16.81 24.45
C GLU A 214 -36.83 -18.32 24.15
N ALA A 215 -36.09 -19.20 24.83
CA ALA A 215 -36.29 -20.65 24.69
C ALA A 215 -37.55 -21.13 25.42
N PHE A 216 -37.93 -20.47 26.52
CA PHE A 216 -39.18 -20.75 27.24
C PHE A 216 -40.40 -20.35 26.42
N GLU A 217 -40.37 -19.19 25.77
CA GLU A 217 -41.46 -18.74 24.88
C GLU A 217 -41.61 -19.68 23.67
N LEU A 218 -40.50 -20.11 23.06
CA LEU A 218 -40.51 -21.10 21.98
C LEU A 218 -41.09 -22.45 22.43
N TYR A 219 -40.76 -22.88 23.66
CA TYR A 219 -41.28 -24.14 24.22
C TYR A 219 -42.77 -24.05 24.54
N ASP A 220 -43.21 -22.94 25.13
CA ASP A 220 -44.61 -22.70 25.45
C ASP A 220 -45.46 -22.63 24.17
N GLU A 221 -44.94 -21.97 23.11
CA GLU A 221 -45.58 -21.96 21.80
C GLU A 221 -45.66 -23.36 21.18
N LEU A 222 -44.59 -24.17 21.30
CA LEU A 222 -44.57 -25.57 20.85
C LEU A 222 -45.57 -26.44 21.61
N VAL A 223 -45.59 -26.37 22.94
CA VAL A 223 -46.49 -27.16 23.79
C VAL A 223 -47.95 -26.77 23.55
N ASN A 224 -48.24 -25.47 23.41
CA ASN A 224 -49.58 -24.99 23.13
C ASN A 224 -50.01 -25.26 21.66
N SER A 225 -49.08 -25.48 20.74
CA SER A 225 -49.37 -25.92 19.36
C SER A 225 -49.74 -27.40 19.27
N ILE A 226 -49.30 -28.22 20.24
CA ILE A 226 -49.66 -29.64 20.33
C ILE A 226 -51.04 -29.73 21.00
N GLY A 227 -52.09 -29.47 20.23
CA GLY A 227 -53.47 -29.64 20.68
C GLY A 227 -53.75 -31.08 21.13
N GLN A 228 -54.70 -31.23 22.07
CA GLN A 228 -55.12 -32.48 22.77
C GLN A 228 -55.47 -33.71 21.89
N GLY A 229 -55.31 -33.65 20.56
CA GLY A 229 -55.65 -34.71 19.62
C GLY A 229 -54.49 -35.59 19.13
N THR A 230 -53.24 -35.37 19.56
CA THR A 230 -52.07 -36.07 18.97
C THR A 230 -51.51 -37.23 19.81
N PHE A 231 -52.09 -37.53 20.97
CA PHE A 231 -51.77 -38.73 21.74
C PHE A 231 -52.91 -39.75 21.62
N THR A 232 -52.84 -40.64 20.63
CA THR A 232 -53.59 -41.89 20.70
C THR A 232 -52.93 -42.79 21.75
N LYS A 233 -53.75 -43.32 22.68
CA LYS A 233 -53.31 -44.36 23.63
C LYS A 233 -52.73 -45.56 22.88
N PRO A 234 -51.75 -46.27 23.46
CA PRO A 234 -51.22 -47.50 22.89
C PRO A 234 -52.30 -48.57 22.70
#